data_AF-R7BLH4-F1
#
_entry.id   AF-R7BLH4-F1
#
_cell.length_a   1.000
_cell.length_b   1.000
_cell.length_c   1.000
_cell.angle_alpha   90.00
_cell.angle_beta   90.00
_cell.angle_gamma   90.00
#
_symmetry.space_group_name_H-M   'P 1'
#
loop_
_entity.id
_entity.type
_entity.pdbx_description
1 polymer ?
#
loop_
_entity_poly.entity_id
_entity_poly.type
_entity_poly.pdbx_seq_one_letter_code
_entity_poly.pdbx_strand_id
1 'polypeptide(L)'
;MEYHKIDKKELYLRTAMWKCYKKRCVYCGVALEVRHIQVDHILPEDESKIDFNDKQLNEYIKELKENGFEKNSIENYILSCSDCNNKKSNYVFSVSNMRFFHDLASRNSLKIYKEMKRMKMGESELPVKNTVQNFQNYSVADLYCYKSVYKLIGQMKFEYGLGDVRIDAYLPYSYDDSISCLISFKEIYQSHLFITYSEDDIINFMFTGYKTNIKENKRGWCTICENDSLKAYQIKLPNITFNCTYETLEQMAEICDSLYEEYLLQKININNILESDMFPQSSKDTFKLISLKNEIYILFQKYIENHQYDQDKNIETNIFHLQFNNPDFYIDTNINETGNKSIHAKIKVVKNGDYFDFFWRPGYSNSDMYDKMLDFDNVIKWTALYTYNKLVYDFIPAALQENYINNISFFKKLRNRKYKIIYNAEYLFDNNFVISYKNE
;
A
#
# COMPACT_ATOMS: atom_id res chain seq x y z
N MET A 1 11.22 17.69 -14.97
CA MET A 1 9.99 17.71 -15.81
C MET A 1 9.65 19.17 -16.06
N GLU A 2 9.29 19.58 -17.27
CA GLU A 2 8.93 20.99 -17.54
C GLU A 2 7.43 21.18 -17.25
N TYR A 3 7.10 22.07 -16.30
CA TYR A 3 5.72 22.35 -15.93
C TYR A 3 5.14 23.51 -16.75
N HIS A 4 3.97 23.28 -17.34
CA HIS A 4 3.29 24.27 -18.17
C HIS A 4 2.42 25.17 -17.29
N LYS A 5 3.00 26.27 -16.80
CA LYS A 5 2.30 27.23 -15.93
C LYS A 5 1.12 27.88 -16.64
N ILE A 6 -0.09 27.58 -16.19
CA ILE A 6 -1.35 28.08 -16.79
C ILE A 6 -2.37 28.31 -15.69
N ASP A 7 -3.01 29.47 -15.69
CA ASP A 7 -4.14 29.74 -14.81
C ASP A 7 -5.33 28.84 -15.20
N LYS A 8 -5.95 28.20 -14.21
CA LYS A 8 -7.16 27.37 -14.38
C LYS A 8 -8.33 28.09 -15.07
N LYS A 9 -8.37 29.42 -15.01
CA LYS A 9 -9.36 30.30 -15.66
C LYS A 9 -9.00 30.70 -17.09
N GLU A 10 -7.84 30.28 -17.58
CA GLU A 10 -7.41 30.52 -18.96
C GLU A 10 -8.47 30.02 -19.95
N LEU A 11 -8.84 30.90 -20.89
CA LEU A 11 -10.05 30.77 -21.73
C LEU A 11 -10.09 29.44 -22.49
N TYR A 12 -8.94 29.03 -23.04
CA TYR A 12 -8.83 27.85 -23.90
C TYR A 12 -8.49 26.57 -23.14
N LEU A 13 -8.14 26.65 -21.86
CA LEU A 13 -7.68 25.49 -21.09
C LEU A 13 -8.75 24.40 -21.03
N ARG A 14 -9.98 24.76 -20.63
CA ARG A 14 -11.11 23.81 -20.51
C ARG A 14 -11.38 23.10 -21.83
N THR A 15 -11.45 23.84 -22.93
CA THR A 15 -11.74 23.30 -24.26
C THR A 15 -10.59 22.45 -24.79
N ALA A 16 -9.34 22.85 -24.57
CA ALA A 16 -8.17 22.06 -24.95
C ALA A 16 -8.10 20.76 -24.16
N MET A 17 -8.27 20.83 -22.83
CA MET A 17 -8.37 19.65 -21.98
C MET A 17 -9.53 18.77 -22.41
N TRP A 18 -10.70 19.33 -22.73
CA TRP A 18 -11.83 18.58 -23.27
C TRP A 18 -11.50 17.81 -24.54
N LYS A 19 -10.83 18.45 -25.51
CA LYS A 19 -10.40 17.78 -26.74
C LYS A 19 -9.35 16.70 -26.44
N CYS A 20 -8.38 16.98 -25.57
CA CYS A 20 -7.29 16.05 -25.23
C CYS A 20 -7.75 14.85 -24.42
N TYR A 21 -8.61 15.06 -23.43
CA TYR A 21 -9.29 14.04 -22.61
C TYR A 21 -10.54 13.48 -23.29
N LYS A 22 -10.66 13.62 -24.63
CA LYS A 22 -11.69 12.99 -25.47
C LYS A 22 -13.12 13.20 -24.96
N LYS A 23 -13.38 14.39 -24.45
CA LYS A 23 -14.69 14.86 -24.05
C LYS A 23 -15.30 14.10 -22.86
N ARG A 24 -14.48 13.57 -21.95
CA ARG A 24 -14.94 12.77 -20.79
C ARG A 24 -14.33 13.22 -19.47
N CYS A 25 -15.05 12.97 -18.39
CA CYS A 25 -14.53 13.17 -17.04
C CYS A 25 -13.44 12.14 -16.73
N VAL A 26 -12.29 12.61 -16.24
CA VAL A 26 -11.15 11.76 -15.84
C VAL A 26 -11.50 10.88 -14.64
N TYR A 27 -12.38 11.32 -13.74
CA TYR A 27 -12.73 10.55 -12.55
C TYR A 27 -13.75 9.44 -12.81
N CYS A 28 -14.80 9.70 -13.58
CA CYS A 28 -15.90 8.75 -13.76
C CYS A 28 -16.12 8.28 -15.20
N GLY A 29 -15.36 8.79 -16.17
CA GLY A 29 -15.47 8.39 -17.57
C GLY A 29 -16.73 8.90 -18.30
N VAL A 30 -17.67 9.57 -17.62
CA VAL A 30 -18.90 10.10 -18.22
C VAL A 30 -18.58 11.14 -19.30
N ALA A 31 -19.30 11.09 -20.42
CA ALA A 31 -19.19 12.08 -21.49
C ALA A 31 -19.60 13.47 -20.99
N LEU A 32 -18.75 14.45 -21.26
CA LEU A 32 -18.93 15.84 -20.87
C LEU A 32 -19.36 16.66 -22.08
N GLU A 33 -20.47 17.37 -21.93
CA GLU A 33 -20.74 18.53 -22.76
C GLU A 33 -19.90 19.70 -22.30
N VAL A 34 -19.53 20.61 -23.21
CA VAL A 34 -18.63 21.75 -22.94
C VAL A 34 -19.05 22.57 -21.71
N ARG A 35 -20.37 22.71 -21.49
CA ARG A 35 -20.96 23.45 -20.36
C ARG A 35 -20.79 22.79 -18.99
N HIS A 36 -20.57 21.47 -18.92
CA HIS A 36 -20.51 20.71 -17.66
C HIS A 36 -19.07 20.36 -17.24
N ILE A 37 -18.09 20.93 -17.93
CA ILE A 37 -16.69 20.67 -17.70
C ILE A 37 -16.19 21.51 -16.55
N GLN A 38 -15.49 20.86 -15.63
CA GLN A 38 -14.67 21.50 -14.64
C GLN A 38 -13.21 21.09 -14.84
N VAL A 39 -12.32 22.01 -14.51
CA VAL A 39 -10.91 21.69 -14.33
C VAL A 39 -10.76 21.51 -12.83
N ASP A 40 -10.01 20.51 -12.43
CA ASP A 40 -9.75 20.21 -11.04
C ASP A 40 -8.26 20.12 -10.79
N HIS A 41 -7.86 20.53 -9.59
CA HIS A 41 -6.49 20.43 -9.13
C HIS A 41 -6.29 19.06 -8.48
N ILE A 42 -5.29 18.31 -8.92
CA ILE A 42 -4.94 17.01 -8.32
C ILE A 42 -4.52 17.26 -6.87
N LEU A 43 -3.49 18.10 -6.69
CA LEU A 43 -3.12 18.68 -5.41
C LEU A 43 -3.87 20.01 -5.20
N PRO A 44 -4.76 20.12 -4.19
CA PRO A 44 -5.66 21.25 -4.03
C PRO A 44 -4.93 22.58 -3.77
N GLU A 45 -5.57 23.68 -4.18
CA GLU A 45 -5.03 25.04 -4.02
C GLU A 45 -4.87 25.45 -2.55
N ASP A 46 -5.79 25.02 -1.69
CA ASP A 46 -5.76 25.29 -0.25
C ASP A 46 -4.85 24.28 0.47
N GLU A 47 -3.66 24.72 0.86
CA GLU A 47 -2.69 23.88 1.58
C GLU A 47 -3.11 23.56 3.03
N SER A 48 -4.06 24.32 3.60
CA SER A 48 -4.57 24.04 4.95
C SER A 48 -5.35 22.73 5.05
N LYS A 49 -5.67 22.12 3.89
CA LYS A 49 -6.38 20.84 3.77
C LYS A 49 -5.45 19.65 3.52
N ILE A 50 -4.15 19.91 3.42
CA ILE A 50 -3.14 18.87 3.31
C ILE A 50 -2.78 18.44 4.74
N ASP A 51 -3.01 17.17 5.07
CA ASP A 51 -2.59 16.61 6.35
C ASP A 51 -1.09 16.34 6.32
N PHE A 52 -0.31 17.32 6.75
CA PHE A 52 1.14 17.18 6.86
C PHE A 52 1.58 16.24 8.01
N ASN A 53 0.69 15.48 8.64
CA ASN A 53 1.08 14.35 9.50
C ASN A 53 1.16 13.03 8.73
N ASP A 54 0.60 12.96 7.52
CA ASP A 54 0.78 11.83 6.62
C ASP A 54 2.20 11.89 6.00
N LYS A 55 3.05 10.98 6.45
CA LYS A 55 4.45 10.90 6.02
C LYS A 55 4.58 10.63 4.53
N GLN A 56 3.76 9.74 3.96
CA GLN A 56 3.83 9.41 2.54
C GLN A 56 3.43 10.62 1.69
N LEU A 57 2.36 11.31 2.10
CA LEU A 57 1.89 12.54 1.45
C LEU A 57 2.96 13.64 1.47
N ASN A 58 3.59 13.84 2.63
CA ASN A 58 4.67 14.80 2.79
C ASN A 58 5.88 14.51 1.90
N GLU A 59 6.32 13.25 1.88
CA GLU A 59 7.43 12.81 1.05
C GLU A 59 7.12 13.05 -0.43
N TYR A 60 5.90 12.72 -0.85
CA TYR A 60 5.49 12.95 -2.23
C TYR A 60 5.44 14.43 -2.59
N ILE A 61 4.90 15.28 -1.72
CA ILE A 61 4.89 16.74 -1.93
C ILE A 61 6.33 17.28 -1.97
N LYS A 62 7.24 16.75 -1.14
CA LYS A 62 8.66 17.12 -1.16
C LYS A 62 9.30 16.74 -2.50
N GLU A 63 9.08 15.52 -2.98
CA GLU A 63 9.55 15.06 -4.29
C GLU A 63 9.02 15.94 -5.43
N LEU A 64 7.74 16.32 -5.39
CA LEU A 64 7.14 17.24 -6.35
C LEU A 64 7.88 18.59 -6.33
N LYS A 65 8.07 19.18 -5.14
CA LYS A 65 8.78 20.46 -4.98
C LYS A 65 10.22 20.40 -5.48
N GLU A 66 10.95 19.33 -5.16
CA GLU A 66 12.33 19.11 -5.64
C GLU A 66 12.40 19.00 -7.17
N ASN A 67 11.37 18.42 -7.79
CA ASN A 67 11.23 18.35 -9.24
C ASN A 67 10.75 19.66 -9.89
N GLY A 68 10.58 20.74 -9.12
CA GLY A 68 10.13 22.04 -9.60
C GLY A 68 8.64 22.13 -9.85
N PHE A 69 7.83 21.34 -9.13
CA PHE A 69 6.37 21.32 -9.26
C PHE A 69 5.75 22.70 -9.20
N GLU A 70 4.94 22.97 -10.22
CA GLU A 70 4.11 24.17 -10.28
C GLU A 70 2.66 23.80 -10.02
N LYS A 71 2.07 24.42 -9.00
CA LYS A 71 0.71 24.13 -8.57
C LYS A 71 -0.33 24.51 -9.61
N ASN A 72 -0.13 25.64 -10.28
CA ASN A 72 -1.00 26.12 -11.34
C ASN A 72 -0.40 25.74 -12.70
N SER A 73 -0.36 24.44 -12.97
CA SER A 73 0.17 23.88 -14.20
C SER A 73 -0.77 22.83 -14.78
N ILE A 74 -0.66 22.59 -16.09
CA ILE A 74 -1.44 21.53 -16.76
C ILE A 74 -1.19 20.17 -16.10
N GLU A 75 0.02 19.93 -15.64
CA GLU A 75 0.43 18.70 -14.95
C GLU A 75 -0.27 18.49 -13.60
N ASN A 76 -0.81 19.54 -12.98
CA ASN A 76 -1.65 19.45 -11.78
C ASN A 76 -3.16 19.54 -12.09
N TYR A 77 -3.55 19.53 -13.37
CA TYR A 77 -4.93 19.70 -13.80
C TYR A 77 -5.53 18.45 -14.46
N ILE A 78 -6.76 18.14 -14.06
CA ILE A 78 -7.57 17.09 -14.66
C ILE A 78 -8.97 17.57 -14.99
N LEU A 79 -9.57 16.94 -15.98
CA LEU A 79 -10.91 17.26 -16.46
C LEU A 79 -11.95 16.49 -15.64
N SER A 80 -12.90 17.19 -15.02
CA SER A 80 -13.92 16.57 -14.18
C SER A 80 -15.34 16.98 -14.59
N CYS A 81 -16.33 16.13 -14.30
CA CYS A 81 -17.72 16.58 -14.24
C CYS A 81 -17.94 17.36 -12.93
N SER A 82 -19.01 18.14 -12.87
CA SER A 82 -19.43 18.84 -11.65
C SER A 82 -19.56 17.92 -10.45
N ASP A 83 -20.15 16.74 -10.63
CA ASP A 83 -20.47 15.84 -9.53
C ASP A 83 -19.20 15.25 -8.90
N CYS A 84 -18.26 14.78 -9.71
CA CYS A 84 -16.98 14.26 -9.22
C CYS A 84 -16.11 15.36 -8.61
N ASN A 85 -16.08 16.54 -9.22
CA ASN A 85 -15.34 17.67 -8.67
C ASN A 85 -15.91 18.11 -7.31
N ASN A 86 -17.24 18.16 -7.19
CA ASN A 86 -17.92 18.49 -5.93
C ASN A 86 -17.70 17.40 -4.87
N LYS A 87 -17.76 16.12 -5.26
CA LYS A 87 -17.50 14.99 -4.36
C LYS A 87 -16.06 14.99 -3.85
N LYS A 88 -15.09 15.24 -4.73
CA LYS A 88 -13.69 15.39 -4.32
C LYS A 88 -13.51 16.62 -3.45
N SER A 89 -14.05 17.78 -3.84
CA SER A 89 -13.85 19.04 -3.14
C SER A 89 -12.33 19.27 -2.89
N ASN A 90 -11.95 19.59 -1.65
CA ASN A 90 -10.57 19.72 -1.22
C ASN A 90 -9.96 18.41 -0.69
N TYR A 91 -10.59 17.27 -0.94
CA TYR A 91 -10.05 15.97 -0.55
C TYR A 91 -8.72 15.72 -1.26
N VAL A 92 -7.70 15.44 -0.46
CA VAL A 92 -6.38 15.02 -0.93
C VAL A 92 -6.43 13.52 -1.13
N PHE A 93 -6.18 13.06 -2.35
CA PHE A 93 -6.13 11.63 -2.63
C PHE A 93 -4.93 10.98 -1.92
N SER A 94 -5.00 9.67 -1.67
CA SER A 94 -3.83 8.87 -1.29
C SER A 94 -2.69 9.07 -2.30
N VAL A 95 -1.44 8.95 -1.85
CA VAL A 95 -0.24 9.16 -2.68
C VAL A 95 -0.26 8.38 -3.99
N SER A 96 -0.66 7.11 -3.97
CA SER A 96 -0.74 6.27 -5.17
C SER A 96 -1.67 6.87 -6.24
N ASN A 97 -2.85 7.35 -5.81
CA ASN A 97 -3.82 7.99 -6.69
C ASN A 97 -3.31 9.35 -7.22
N MET A 98 -2.64 10.15 -6.38
CA MET A 98 -2.06 11.42 -6.85
C MET A 98 -0.94 11.19 -7.87
N ARG A 99 -0.05 10.22 -7.61
CA ARG A 99 1.01 9.83 -8.56
C ARG A 99 0.42 9.44 -9.91
N PHE A 100 -0.62 8.62 -9.89
CA PHE A 100 -1.36 8.23 -11.09
C PHE A 100 -1.90 9.45 -11.84
N PHE A 101 -2.64 10.34 -11.16
CA PHE A 101 -3.23 11.50 -11.83
C PHE A 101 -2.18 12.49 -12.35
N HIS A 102 -1.09 12.71 -11.61
CA HIS A 102 0.00 13.59 -12.06
C HIS A 102 0.71 13.01 -13.29
N ASP A 103 0.97 11.70 -13.34
CA ASP A 103 1.52 11.06 -14.54
C ASP A 103 0.54 11.17 -15.74
N LEU A 104 -0.74 10.91 -15.53
CA LEU A 104 -1.76 11.06 -16.57
C LEU A 104 -1.82 12.49 -17.13
N ALA A 105 -1.82 13.49 -16.24
CA ALA A 105 -1.82 14.90 -16.62
C ALA A 105 -0.53 15.26 -17.36
N SER A 106 0.62 14.75 -16.91
CA SER A 106 1.93 14.97 -17.55
C SER A 106 2.01 14.38 -18.95
N ARG A 107 1.50 13.17 -19.17
CA ARG A 107 1.45 12.55 -20.52
C ARG A 107 0.59 13.36 -21.50
N ASN A 108 -0.42 14.06 -21.00
CA ASN A 108 -1.32 14.87 -21.82
C ASN A 108 -0.89 16.34 -21.92
N SER A 109 0.05 16.80 -21.08
CA SER A 109 0.28 18.23 -20.88
C SER A 109 0.75 18.94 -22.14
N LEU A 110 1.73 18.35 -22.85
CA LEU A 110 2.24 18.90 -24.10
C LEU A 110 1.15 18.98 -25.18
N LYS A 111 0.26 17.99 -25.25
CA LYS A 111 -0.85 17.95 -26.21
C LYS A 111 -1.86 19.05 -25.90
N ILE A 112 -2.24 19.18 -24.63
CA ILE A 112 -3.13 20.26 -24.14
C ILE A 112 -2.51 21.62 -24.44
N TYR A 113 -1.24 21.81 -24.12
CA TYR A 113 -0.53 23.07 -24.36
C TYR A 113 -0.51 23.47 -25.85
N LYS A 114 -0.21 22.52 -26.75
CA LYS A 114 -0.23 22.74 -28.20
C LYS A 114 -1.65 23.09 -28.69
N GLU A 115 -2.67 22.38 -28.21
CA GLU A 115 -4.06 22.65 -28.54
C GLU A 115 -4.50 24.04 -28.10
N MET A 116 -4.10 24.47 -26.90
CA MET A 116 -4.36 25.83 -26.43
C MET A 116 -3.69 26.89 -27.31
N LYS A 117 -2.43 26.69 -27.69
CA LYS A 117 -1.71 27.62 -28.58
C LYS A 117 -2.40 27.73 -29.94
N ARG A 118 -2.83 26.61 -30.52
CA ARG A 118 -3.58 26.59 -31.78
C ARG A 118 -4.85 27.42 -31.69
N MET A 119 -5.63 27.25 -30.61
CA MET A 119 -6.85 28.03 -30.38
C MET A 119 -6.55 29.53 -30.18
N LYS A 120 -5.46 29.88 -29.48
CA LYS A 120 -5.03 31.27 -29.28
C LYS A 120 -4.63 31.97 -30.59
N MET A 121 -4.06 31.25 -31.53
CA MET A 121 -3.60 31.79 -32.82
C MET A 121 -4.73 31.96 -33.85
N GLY A 122 -5.97 31.61 -33.52
CA GLY A 122 -7.11 31.78 -34.43
C GLY A 122 -7.05 30.88 -35.66
N GLU A 123 -6.24 29.81 -35.63
CA GLU A 123 -6.21 28.81 -36.70
C GLU A 123 -7.57 28.09 -36.72
N SER A 124 -8.42 28.45 -37.68
CA SER A 124 -9.66 27.73 -37.97
C SER A 124 -9.34 26.28 -38.27
N GLU A 125 -10.18 25.36 -37.79
CA GLU A 125 -10.10 23.95 -38.14
C GLU A 125 -9.88 23.82 -39.65
N LEU A 126 -8.72 23.30 -40.07
CA LEU A 126 -8.50 22.86 -41.45
C LEU A 126 -9.76 22.09 -41.86
N PRO A 127 -10.30 22.30 -43.08
CA PRO A 127 -11.52 21.66 -43.50
C PRO A 127 -11.30 20.16 -43.35
N VAL A 128 -11.91 19.61 -42.30
CA VAL A 128 -12.06 18.17 -42.14
C VAL A 128 -12.88 17.81 -43.35
N LYS A 129 -12.23 17.27 -44.39
CA LYS A 129 -12.93 16.50 -45.42
C LYS A 129 -13.93 15.65 -44.64
N ASN A 130 -15.17 15.61 -45.10
CA ASN A 130 -16.18 14.67 -44.62
C ASN A 130 -15.75 13.19 -44.87
N THR A 131 -14.54 12.79 -44.53
CA THR A 131 -14.41 11.67 -43.63
C THR A 131 -15.30 11.99 -42.45
N VAL A 132 -16.51 11.42 -42.45
CA VAL A 132 -16.97 10.66 -41.29
C VAL A 132 -15.71 10.28 -40.55
N GLN A 133 -15.42 10.92 -39.41
CA GLN A 133 -14.36 10.44 -38.56
C GLN A 133 -14.82 9.03 -38.28
N ASN A 134 -14.28 8.07 -39.05
CA ASN A 134 -13.95 6.78 -38.54
C ASN A 134 -13.34 7.15 -37.20
N PHE A 135 -14.13 7.01 -36.14
CA PHE A 135 -13.58 6.78 -34.82
C PHE A 135 -12.39 5.89 -35.13
N GLN A 136 -11.17 6.35 -34.85
CA GLN A 136 -10.05 5.42 -34.89
C GLN A 136 -10.50 4.32 -33.95
N ASN A 137 -10.97 3.22 -34.54
CA ASN A 137 -11.24 1.99 -33.87
C ASN A 137 -9.89 1.69 -33.27
N TYR A 138 -9.78 1.93 -31.97
CA TYR A 138 -8.73 1.29 -31.23
C TYR A 138 -8.78 -0.17 -31.63
N SER A 139 -7.66 -0.66 -32.14
CA SER A 139 -7.64 -2.02 -32.61
C SER A 139 -7.66 -2.92 -31.38
N VAL A 140 -8.23 -4.11 -31.48
CA VAL A 140 -8.12 -5.18 -30.47
C VAL A 140 -6.66 -5.35 -29.98
N ALA A 141 -5.66 -4.97 -30.81
CA ALA A 141 -4.24 -4.98 -30.45
C ALA A 141 -3.85 -4.06 -29.29
N ASP A 142 -4.61 -3.00 -28.97
CA ASP A 142 -4.26 -2.06 -27.88
C ASP A 142 -4.61 -2.62 -26.49
N LEU A 143 -5.63 -3.49 -26.43
CA LEU A 143 -6.00 -4.25 -25.23
C LEU A 143 -5.24 -5.57 -25.13
N TYR A 144 -4.59 -6.00 -26.21
CA TYR A 144 -3.77 -7.19 -26.19
C TYR A 144 -2.40 -6.87 -25.57
N CYS A 145 -2.04 -7.59 -24.51
CA CYS A 145 -0.76 -7.48 -23.86
C CYS A 145 -0.41 -8.83 -23.25
N TYR A 146 0.70 -9.43 -23.67
CA TYR A 146 1.18 -10.66 -23.04
C TYR A 146 1.38 -10.45 -21.54
N LYS A 147 1.01 -11.45 -20.73
CA LYS A 147 1.22 -11.43 -19.29
C LYS A 147 2.68 -11.08 -19.01
N SER A 148 2.88 -9.99 -18.28
CA SER A 148 4.19 -9.54 -17.85
C SER A 148 4.13 -9.09 -16.39
N VAL A 149 5.16 -9.47 -15.64
CA VAL A 149 5.38 -9.05 -14.25
C VAL A 149 6.81 -8.59 -14.14
N TYR A 150 7.01 -7.33 -13.76
CA TYR A 150 8.35 -6.74 -13.72
C TYR A 150 8.49 -5.69 -12.64
N LYS A 151 9.72 -5.57 -12.14
CA LYS A 151 10.12 -4.60 -11.14
C LYS A 151 10.45 -3.27 -11.81
N LEU A 152 9.87 -2.20 -11.29
CA LEU A 152 10.30 -0.82 -11.50
C LEU A 152 10.91 -0.31 -10.18
N ILE A 153 11.56 0.85 -10.18
CA ILE A 153 12.18 1.41 -8.97
C ILE A 153 11.08 1.57 -7.89
N GLY A 154 11.21 0.80 -6.81
CA GLY A 154 10.27 0.78 -5.68
C GLY A 154 8.87 0.22 -5.97
N GLN A 155 8.65 -0.49 -7.10
CA GLN A 155 7.32 -0.94 -7.52
C GLN A 155 7.37 -2.31 -8.22
N MET A 156 6.31 -3.11 -8.03
CA MET A 156 6.08 -4.34 -8.81
C MET A 156 4.87 -4.15 -9.71
N LYS A 157 5.04 -4.31 -11.02
CA LYS A 157 3.97 -4.07 -11.99
C LYS A 157 3.54 -5.37 -12.66
N PHE A 158 2.24 -5.50 -12.87
CA PHE A 158 1.58 -6.56 -13.62
C PHE A 158 0.85 -5.94 -14.80
N GLU A 159 0.98 -6.52 -16.00
CA GLU A 159 0.20 -6.15 -17.17
C GLU A 159 -0.25 -7.42 -17.88
N TYR A 160 -1.55 -7.53 -18.17
CA TYR A 160 -2.08 -8.65 -18.95
C TYR A 160 -3.39 -8.26 -19.65
N GLY A 161 -3.51 -8.58 -20.93
CA GLY A 161 -4.73 -8.34 -21.68
C GLY A 161 -4.89 -9.26 -22.89
N LEU A 162 -6.13 -9.67 -23.12
CA LEU A 162 -6.51 -10.69 -24.11
C LEU A 162 -7.32 -10.12 -25.28
N GLY A 163 -7.45 -8.79 -25.35
CA GLY A 163 -8.04 -8.07 -26.48
C GLY A 163 -9.46 -7.55 -26.23
N ASP A 164 -10.25 -8.22 -25.39
CA ASP A 164 -11.54 -7.71 -24.90
C ASP A 164 -11.41 -7.12 -23.48
N VAL A 165 -10.43 -7.60 -22.70
CA VAL A 165 -10.09 -7.09 -21.37
C VAL A 165 -8.58 -6.91 -21.22
N ARG A 166 -8.16 -5.86 -20.51
CA ARG A 166 -6.79 -5.63 -20.04
C ARG A 166 -6.79 -5.15 -18.59
N ILE A 167 -5.88 -5.68 -17.79
CA ILE A 167 -5.59 -5.19 -16.44
C ILE A 167 -4.12 -4.79 -16.33
N ASP A 168 -3.89 -3.57 -15.85
CA ASP A 168 -2.59 -3.05 -15.43
C ASP A 168 -2.63 -2.83 -13.92
N ALA A 169 -1.75 -3.47 -13.16
CA ALA A 169 -1.78 -3.44 -11.71
C ALA A 169 -0.41 -3.15 -11.08
N TYR A 170 -0.44 -2.50 -9.92
CA TYR A 170 0.70 -2.40 -9.02
C TYR A 170 0.49 -3.41 -7.90
N LEU A 171 1.36 -4.41 -7.86
CA LEU A 171 1.37 -5.43 -6.83
C LEU A 171 2.12 -4.90 -5.59
N PRO A 172 1.79 -5.39 -4.39
CA PRO A 172 2.56 -5.07 -3.19
C PRO A 172 4.02 -5.42 -3.40
N TYR A 173 4.91 -4.45 -3.22
CA TYR A 173 6.36 -4.66 -3.29
C TYR A 173 6.97 -4.72 -1.89
N SER A 174 6.45 -3.88 -0.99
CA SER A 174 6.84 -3.80 0.41
C SER A 174 5.68 -4.12 1.35
N TYR A 175 6.00 -4.37 2.63
CA TYR A 175 5.05 -4.80 3.65
C TYR A 175 3.92 -3.80 3.95
N ASP A 176 4.09 -2.53 3.60
CA ASP A 176 3.08 -1.49 3.79
C ASP A 176 2.42 -1.02 2.47
N ASP A 177 2.70 -1.70 1.36
CA ASP A 177 2.04 -1.46 0.08
C ASP A 177 0.68 -2.12 -0.01
N SER A 178 -0.18 -1.57 -0.86
CA SER A 178 -1.48 -2.18 -1.21
C SER A 178 -1.59 -2.39 -2.70
N ILE A 179 -2.28 -3.45 -3.10
CA ILE A 179 -2.58 -3.68 -4.52
C ILE A 179 -3.45 -2.55 -5.07
N SER A 180 -3.19 -2.14 -6.31
CA SER A 180 -4.06 -1.26 -7.09
C SER A 180 -4.07 -1.68 -8.56
N CYS A 181 -5.15 -1.41 -9.28
CA CYS A 181 -5.26 -1.80 -10.69
C CYS A 181 -6.08 -0.81 -11.52
N LEU A 182 -5.86 -0.86 -12.83
CA LEU A 182 -6.67 -0.26 -13.87
C LEU A 182 -7.23 -1.37 -14.75
N ILE A 183 -8.54 -1.36 -14.98
CA ILE A 183 -9.23 -2.36 -15.80
C ILE A 183 -9.79 -1.66 -17.05
N SER A 184 -9.47 -2.20 -18.22
CA SER A 184 -9.95 -1.70 -19.51
C SER A 184 -10.75 -2.77 -20.22
N PHE A 185 -11.96 -2.42 -20.67
CA PHE A 185 -12.87 -3.31 -21.40
C PHE A 185 -13.07 -2.81 -22.82
N LYS A 186 -13.23 -3.69 -23.80
CA LYS A 186 -13.55 -3.36 -25.20
C LYS A 186 -14.92 -2.71 -25.34
N GLU A 187 -15.95 -3.27 -24.70
CA GLU A 187 -17.34 -2.79 -24.78
C GLU A 187 -17.51 -1.38 -24.23
N ILE A 188 -16.61 -0.98 -23.34
CA ILE A 188 -16.60 0.35 -22.74
C ILE A 188 -15.30 1.09 -23.09
N TYR A 189 -14.51 0.61 -24.04
CA TYR A 189 -13.15 1.09 -24.29
C TYR A 189 -13.11 2.56 -24.70
N GLN A 190 -14.22 3.02 -25.28
CA GLN A 190 -14.45 4.42 -25.61
C GLN A 190 -14.71 5.32 -24.39
N SER A 191 -14.77 4.78 -23.17
CA SER A 191 -15.22 5.47 -21.95
C SER A 191 -14.22 5.59 -20.82
N HIS A 192 -13.02 5.03 -20.95
CA HIS A 192 -11.94 5.19 -19.96
C HIS A 192 -12.46 5.14 -18.51
N LEU A 193 -13.07 4.02 -18.13
CA LEU A 193 -13.49 3.80 -16.75
C LEU A 193 -12.24 3.57 -15.89
N PHE A 194 -11.87 4.60 -15.14
CA PHE A 194 -10.82 4.50 -14.13
C PHE A 194 -11.43 3.93 -12.86
N ILE A 195 -11.06 2.70 -12.58
CA ILE A 195 -11.59 1.95 -11.45
C ILE A 195 -10.43 1.77 -10.48
N THR A 196 -10.33 2.67 -9.50
CA THR A 196 -9.38 2.52 -8.39
C THR A 196 -10.13 1.96 -7.19
N TYR A 197 -9.65 0.83 -6.70
CA TYR A 197 -10.24 0.10 -5.57
C TYR A 197 -9.23 0.00 -4.44
N SER A 198 -9.74 -0.06 -3.20
CA SER A 198 -8.91 -0.45 -2.06
C SER A 198 -8.43 -1.91 -2.22
N GLU A 199 -7.41 -2.32 -1.48
CA GLU A 199 -6.98 -3.73 -1.47
C GLU A 199 -8.15 -4.66 -1.09
N ASP A 200 -8.94 -4.27 -0.10
CA ASP A 200 -10.12 -5.02 0.33
C ASP A 200 -11.17 -5.12 -0.79
N ASP A 201 -11.45 -4.01 -1.48
CA ASP A 201 -12.36 -4.03 -2.62
C ASP A 201 -11.82 -4.95 -3.72
N ILE A 202 -10.53 -4.87 -4.07
CA ILE A 202 -9.91 -5.73 -5.09
C ILE A 202 -10.04 -7.20 -4.71
N ILE A 203 -9.67 -7.56 -3.48
CA ILE A 203 -9.72 -8.94 -2.99
C ILE A 203 -11.16 -9.46 -2.99
N ASN A 204 -12.07 -8.73 -2.36
CA ASN A 204 -13.46 -9.15 -2.21
C ASN A 204 -14.18 -9.17 -3.57
N PHE A 205 -13.80 -8.28 -4.47
CA PHE A 205 -14.46 -8.14 -5.75
C PHE A 205 -13.88 -9.08 -6.80
N MET A 206 -12.59 -8.93 -7.14
CA MET A 206 -11.95 -9.60 -8.28
C MET A 206 -11.55 -11.04 -7.98
N PHE A 207 -11.12 -11.32 -6.75
CA PHE A 207 -10.56 -12.63 -6.39
C PHE A 207 -11.60 -13.60 -5.80
N THR A 208 -12.80 -13.11 -5.46
CA THR A 208 -13.92 -13.98 -5.07
C THR A 208 -14.32 -14.91 -6.22
N GLY A 209 -14.38 -16.21 -5.94
CA GLY A 209 -14.64 -17.23 -6.94
C GLY A 209 -13.42 -17.56 -7.82
N TYR A 210 -12.20 -17.30 -7.33
CA TYR A 210 -10.94 -17.72 -7.98
C TYR A 210 -11.02 -19.13 -8.56
N LYS A 211 -10.64 -19.29 -9.83
CA LYS A 211 -10.69 -20.54 -10.62
C LYS A 211 -12.03 -21.24 -10.73
N THR A 212 -13.13 -20.63 -10.26
CA THR A 212 -14.46 -21.19 -10.48
C THR A 212 -14.95 -20.91 -11.90
N ASN A 213 -15.79 -21.80 -12.42
CA ASN A 213 -16.41 -21.59 -13.72
C ASN A 213 -17.41 -20.42 -13.66
N ILE A 214 -17.40 -19.56 -14.68
CA ILE A 214 -18.28 -18.37 -14.75
C ILE A 214 -19.76 -18.76 -14.64
N LYS A 215 -20.15 -19.93 -15.16
CA LYS A 215 -21.52 -20.44 -15.10
C LYS A 215 -21.98 -20.83 -13.70
N GLU A 216 -21.08 -21.01 -12.75
CA GLU A 216 -21.42 -21.34 -11.35
C GLU A 216 -21.86 -20.13 -10.54
N ASN A 217 -21.76 -18.90 -11.09
CA ASN A 217 -22.15 -17.65 -10.43
C ASN A 217 -21.48 -17.42 -9.06
N LYS A 218 -20.27 -17.97 -8.88
CA LYS A 218 -19.43 -17.80 -7.68
C LYS A 218 -18.47 -16.60 -7.77
N ARG A 219 -18.33 -16.00 -8.95
CA ARG A 219 -17.47 -14.84 -9.18
C ARG A 219 -18.26 -13.56 -8.91
N GLY A 220 -17.85 -12.81 -7.88
CA GLY A 220 -18.61 -11.66 -7.36
C GLY A 220 -18.79 -10.48 -8.33
N TRP A 221 -17.99 -10.46 -9.41
CA TRP A 221 -17.99 -9.42 -10.44
C TRP A 221 -18.83 -9.75 -11.68
N CYS A 222 -19.39 -10.95 -11.74
CA CYS A 222 -20.14 -11.45 -12.89
C CYS A 222 -21.61 -11.68 -12.53
N THR A 223 -22.51 -11.45 -13.47
CA THR A 223 -23.89 -11.96 -13.40
C THR A 223 -24.32 -12.45 -14.78
N ILE A 224 -24.93 -13.64 -14.82
CA ILE A 224 -25.56 -14.19 -16.00
C ILE A 224 -27.07 -14.10 -15.81
N CYS A 225 -27.73 -13.27 -16.62
CA CYS A 225 -29.18 -13.16 -16.64
C CYS A 225 -29.73 -14.02 -17.78
N GLU A 226 -30.40 -15.12 -17.44
CA GLU A 226 -31.13 -15.97 -18.40
C GLU A 226 -32.63 -15.84 -18.16
N ASN A 227 -33.34 -15.26 -19.13
CA ASN A 227 -34.80 -15.35 -19.25
C ASN A 227 -35.15 -16.07 -20.57
N ASP A 228 -36.38 -16.57 -20.70
CA ASP A 228 -36.88 -17.39 -21.83
C ASP A 228 -36.64 -16.83 -23.25
N SER A 229 -36.24 -15.55 -23.37
CA SER A 229 -36.03 -14.86 -24.65
C SER A 229 -34.74 -14.04 -24.74
N LEU A 230 -33.93 -13.97 -23.69
CA LEU A 230 -32.68 -13.19 -23.70
C LEU A 230 -31.66 -13.72 -22.69
N LYS A 231 -30.45 -14.01 -23.18
CA LYS A 231 -29.28 -14.28 -22.37
C LYS A 231 -28.39 -13.05 -22.36
N ALA A 232 -28.23 -12.42 -21.20
CA ALA A 232 -27.38 -11.25 -21.02
C ALA A 232 -26.25 -11.57 -20.03
N TYR A 233 -25.04 -11.17 -20.40
CA TYR A 233 -23.86 -11.28 -19.56
C TYR A 233 -23.51 -9.90 -19.03
N GLN A 234 -23.27 -9.79 -17.73
CA GLN A 234 -23.01 -8.52 -17.08
C GLN A 234 -21.75 -8.59 -16.24
N ILE A 235 -20.96 -7.52 -16.34
CA ILE A 235 -19.92 -7.21 -15.36
C ILE A 235 -20.51 -6.19 -14.41
N LYS A 236 -20.50 -6.54 -13.13
CA LYS A 236 -20.94 -5.69 -12.04
C LYS A 236 -19.72 -5.31 -11.25
N LEU A 237 -19.33 -4.05 -11.28
CA LEU A 237 -18.28 -3.41 -10.51
C LEU A 237 -18.93 -2.59 -9.37
N PRO A 238 -18.26 -2.33 -8.23
CA PRO A 238 -18.80 -1.57 -7.11
C PRO A 238 -19.66 -0.34 -7.46
N ASN A 239 -19.29 0.42 -8.49
CA ASN A 239 -20.01 1.63 -8.90
C ASN A 239 -20.61 1.59 -10.31
N ILE A 240 -20.40 0.50 -11.07
CA ILE A 240 -20.76 0.43 -12.50
C ILE A 240 -21.28 -0.96 -12.82
N THR A 241 -22.33 -1.08 -13.63
CA THR A 241 -22.74 -2.36 -14.20
C THR A 241 -22.99 -2.18 -15.68
N PHE A 242 -22.53 -3.12 -16.49
CA PHE A 242 -22.70 -3.06 -17.94
C PHE A 242 -22.82 -4.45 -18.55
N ASN A 243 -23.50 -4.50 -19.70
CA ASN A 243 -23.60 -5.72 -20.50
C ASN A 243 -22.32 -5.94 -21.29
N CYS A 244 -21.87 -7.19 -21.37
CA CYS A 244 -20.69 -7.61 -22.12
C CYS A 244 -20.96 -8.89 -22.90
N THR A 245 -19.96 -9.37 -23.64
CA THR A 245 -20.00 -10.70 -24.25
C THR A 245 -19.56 -11.77 -23.25
N TYR A 246 -19.86 -13.04 -23.55
CA TYR A 246 -19.35 -14.17 -22.77
C TYR A 246 -17.82 -14.28 -22.85
N GLU A 247 -17.24 -14.02 -24.02
CA GLU A 247 -15.79 -13.96 -24.25
C GLU A 247 -15.12 -12.96 -23.30
N THR A 248 -15.71 -11.78 -23.12
CA THR A 248 -15.21 -10.77 -22.18
C THR A 248 -15.22 -11.25 -20.74
N LEU A 249 -16.23 -12.03 -20.33
CA LEU A 249 -16.23 -12.66 -19.01
C LEU A 249 -15.13 -13.72 -18.89
N GLU A 250 -14.90 -14.54 -19.91
CA GLU A 250 -13.82 -15.55 -19.92
C GLU A 250 -12.45 -14.90 -19.80
N GLN A 251 -12.17 -13.86 -20.58
CA GLN A 251 -10.92 -13.11 -20.49
C GLN A 251 -10.75 -12.42 -19.14
N MET A 252 -11.80 -11.80 -18.60
CA MET A 252 -11.76 -11.19 -17.26
C MET A 252 -11.42 -12.24 -16.19
N ALA A 253 -12.02 -13.44 -16.26
CA ALA A 253 -11.73 -14.52 -15.32
C ALA A 253 -10.28 -14.99 -15.38
N GLU A 254 -9.76 -15.21 -16.58
CA GLU A 254 -8.37 -15.62 -16.79
C GLU A 254 -7.38 -14.57 -16.24
N ILE A 255 -7.61 -13.29 -16.56
CA ILE A 255 -6.74 -12.21 -16.11
C ILE A 255 -6.82 -12.02 -14.59
N CYS A 256 -8.02 -12.08 -14.00
CA CYS A 256 -8.20 -11.96 -12.54
C CYS A 256 -7.52 -13.11 -11.79
N ASP A 257 -7.66 -14.35 -12.29
CA ASP A 257 -7.03 -15.52 -11.67
C ASP A 257 -5.50 -15.39 -11.74
N SER A 258 -4.95 -14.94 -12.88
CA SER A 258 -3.51 -14.71 -13.02
C SER A 258 -3.02 -13.57 -12.13
N LEU A 259 -3.77 -12.48 -12.01
CA LEU A 259 -3.43 -11.37 -11.10
C LEU A 259 -3.42 -11.82 -9.65
N TYR A 260 -4.39 -12.66 -9.25
CA TYR A 260 -4.45 -13.19 -7.89
C TYR A 260 -3.25 -14.06 -7.55
N GLU A 261 -2.83 -14.92 -8.48
CA GLU A 261 -1.63 -15.75 -8.32
C GLU A 261 -0.38 -14.90 -8.09
N GLU A 262 -0.18 -13.86 -8.90
CA GLU A 262 0.97 -12.96 -8.75
C GLU A 262 0.90 -12.14 -7.46
N TYR A 263 -0.30 -11.70 -7.06
CA TYR A 263 -0.52 -11.03 -5.78
C TYR A 263 -0.14 -11.92 -4.59
N LEU A 264 -0.58 -13.19 -4.59
CA LEU A 264 -0.22 -14.15 -3.55
C LEU A 264 1.28 -14.42 -3.52
N LEU A 265 1.92 -14.58 -4.69
CA LEU A 265 3.37 -14.74 -4.78
C LEU A 265 4.12 -13.56 -4.17
N GLN A 266 3.68 -12.32 -4.41
CA GLN A 266 4.32 -11.15 -3.78
C GLN A 266 4.12 -11.13 -2.27
N LYS A 267 2.93 -11.45 -1.76
CA LYS A 267 2.69 -11.57 -0.31
C LYS A 267 3.58 -12.63 0.32
N ILE A 268 3.76 -13.79 -0.33
CA ILE A 268 4.66 -14.86 0.13
C ILE A 268 6.10 -14.35 0.15
N ASN A 269 6.57 -13.69 -0.91
CA ASN A 269 7.93 -13.15 -0.95
C ASN A 269 8.20 -12.14 0.16
N ILE A 270 7.26 -11.22 0.41
CA ILE A 270 7.34 -10.25 1.51
C ILE A 270 7.41 -10.99 2.85
N ASN A 271 6.49 -11.92 3.12
CA ASN A 271 6.46 -12.67 4.37
C ASN A 271 7.71 -13.52 4.59
N ASN A 272 8.30 -14.08 3.53
CA ASN A 272 9.56 -14.82 3.59
C ASN A 272 10.73 -13.92 4.02
N ILE A 273 10.82 -12.70 3.48
CA ILE A 273 11.85 -11.73 3.89
C ILE A 273 11.67 -11.33 5.36
N LEU A 274 10.41 -11.15 5.79
CA LEU A 274 10.09 -10.78 7.17
C LEU A 274 10.11 -11.97 8.15
N GLU A 275 10.21 -13.19 7.66
CA GLU A 275 9.98 -14.46 8.38
C GLU A 275 8.73 -14.41 9.28
N SER A 276 7.63 -13.89 8.72
CA SER A 276 6.41 -13.53 9.46
C SER A 276 5.21 -14.46 9.23
N ASP A 277 5.31 -15.37 8.26
CA ASP A 277 4.31 -16.40 7.93
C ASP A 277 3.98 -17.35 9.09
N MET A 278 4.94 -17.55 9.99
CA MET A 278 4.79 -18.35 11.21
C MET A 278 3.90 -17.68 12.26
N PHE A 279 3.47 -16.43 12.09
CA PHE A 279 2.74 -15.69 13.12
C PHE A 279 1.39 -15.17 12.59
N PRO A 280 0.34 -15.14 13.43
CA PRO A 280 -0.93 -14.56 13.02
C PRO A 280 -0.81 -13.05 12.82
N GLN A 281 -1.20 -12.60 11.63
CA GLN A 281 -1.26 -11.19 11.27
C GLN A 281 -2.50 -10.56 11.92
N SER A 282 -2.30 -9.51 12.71
CA SER A 282 -3.40 -8.77 13.37
C SER A 282 -3.93 -7.63 12.51
N SER A 283 -3.05 -7.01 11.72
CA SER A 283 -3.36 -5.90 10.83
C SER A 283 -2.19 -5.70 9.87
N LYS A 284 -2.37 -4.81 8.87
CA LYS A 284 -1.30 -4.07 8.19
C LYS A 284 0.00 -4.85 8.04
N ASP A 285 0.98 -4.50 8.82
CA ASP A 285 2.38 -4.93 8.85
C ASP A 285 2.69 -5.49 10.26
N THR A 286 1.69 -6.07 10.92
CA THR A 286 1.68 -6.29 12.37
C THR A 286 1.33 -7.73 12.71
N PHE A 287 2.23 -8.42 13.42
CA PHE A 287 2.15 -9.85 13.70
C PHE A 287 2.22 -10.12 15.20
N LYS A 288 1.32 -10.95 15.73
CA LYS A 288 1.31 -11.29 17.16
C LYS A 288 2.36 -12.36 17.44
N LEU A 289 3.35 -12.06 18.28
CA LEU A 289 4.43 -13.00 18.58
C LEU A 289 4.12 -13.85 19.82
N ILE A 290 3.84 -13.20 20.94
CA ILE A 290 3.65 -13.83 22.26
C ILE A 290 2.59 -13.11 23.10
N SER A 291 2.08 -13.80 24.12
CA SER A 291 1.41 -13.19 25.27
C SER A 291 2.24 -13.48 26.53
N LEU A 292 2.55 -12.44 27.32
CA LEU A 292 3.35 -12.54 28.53
C LEU A 292 2.47 -12.31 29.77
N LYS A 293 2.53 -13.21 30.75
CA LYS A 293 1.72 -13.08 31.98
C LYS A 293 2.10 -11.81 32.75
N ASN A 294 1.11 -11.12 33.33
CA ASN A 294 1.27 -9.81 33.98
C ASN A 294 2.44 -9.75 34.98
N GLU A 295 2.59 -10.78 35.82
CA GLU A 295 3.68 -10.83 36.80
C GLU A 295 5.07 -10.88 36.16
N ILE A 296 5.21 -11.54 35.02
CA ILE A 296 6.47 -11.65 34.26
C ILE A 296 6.70 -10.39 33.44
N TYR A 297 5.64 -9.82 32.87
CA TYR A 297 5.70 -8.54 32.15
C TYR A 297 6.25 -7.42 33.04
N ILE A 298 5.81 -7.31 34.29
CA ILE A 298 6.32 -6.29 35.23
C ILE A 298 7.83 -6.45 35.45
N LEU A 299 8.33 -7.69 35.49
CA LEU A 299 9.77 -7.94 35.64
C LEU A 299 10.52 -7.61 34.35
N PHE A 300 9.94 -7.95 33.21
CA PHE A 300 10.50 -7.64 31.90
C PHE A 300 10.54 -6.13 31.62
N GLN A 301 9.51 -5.40 32.03
CA GLN A 301 9.46 -3.94 31.92
C GLN A 301 10.59 -3.27 32.71
N LYS A 302 10.84 -3.71 33.97
CA LYS A 302 11.98 -3.23 34.75
C LYS A 302 13.32 -3.54 34.10
N TYR A 303 13.44 -4.71 33.47
CA TYR A 303 14.63 -5.06 32.72
C TYR A 303 14.83 -4.12 31.53
N ILE A 304 13.78 -3.82 30.76
CA ILE A 304 13.81 -2.83 29.68
C ILE A 304 14.26 -1.46 30.20
N GLU A 305 13.70 -0.97 31.30
CA GLU A 305 14.06 0.31 31.93
C GLU A 305 15.54 0.37 32.35
N ASN A 306 16.12 -0.76 32.77
CA ASN A 306 17.52 -0.88 33.14
C ASN A 306 18.47 -1.04 31.94
N HIS A 307 17.95 -1.38 30.76
CA HIS A 307 18.73 -1.65 29.55
C HIS A 307 18.32 -0.72 28.40
N GLN A 308 18.12 0.57 28.72
CA GLN A 308 17.83 1.57 27.70
C GLN A 308 19.00 1.75 26.73
N TYR A 309 18.68 2.01 25.46
CA TYR A 309 19.64 2.12 24.36
C TYR A 309 20.71 3.21 24.54
N ASP A 310 20.45 4.17 25.42
CA ASP A 310 21.31 5.32 25.71
C ASP A 310 22.18 5.15 26.97
N GLN A 311 22.19 3.97 27.59
CA GLN A 311 23.01 3.70 28.77
C GLN A 311 24.41 3.17 28.45
N ASP A 312 25.41 3.62 29.24
CA ASP A 312 26.84 3.32 29.07
C ASP A 312 27.31 1.94 29.59
N LYS A 313 26.41 1.13 30.18
CA LYS A 313 26.82 -0.02 31.01
C LYS A 313 27.09 -1.32 30.24
N ASN A 314 26.37 -1.59 29.15
CA ASN A 314 26.54 -2.83 28.38
C ASN A 314 25.95 -2.72 26.96
N ILE A 315 26.81 -2.43 25.97
CA ILE A 315 26.41 -2.12 24.57
C ILE A 315 25.49 -3.19 23.96
N GLU A 316 25.75 -4.49 24.20
CA GLU A 316 25.00 -5.59 23.57
C GLU A 316 23.56 -5.76 24.08
N THR A 317 23.28 -5.30 25.30
CA THR A 317 21.96 -5.50 25.96
C THR A 317 21.18 -4.21 26.11
N ASN A 318 21.89 -3.07 26.09
CA ASN A 318 21.32 -1.74 26.12
C ASN A 318 20.82 -1.37 24.71
N ILE A 319 19.69 -1.94 24.32
CA ILE A 319 19.09 -1.78 22.99
C ILE A 319 17.61 -1.41 23.04
N PHE A 320 17.03 -1.25 24.23
CA PHE A 320 15.61 -0.94 24.33
C PHE A 320 15.37 0.56 24.35
N HIS A 321 14.42 1.03 23.57
CA HIS A 321 14.05 2.44 23.52
C HIS A 321 12.56 2.56 23.87
N LEU A 322 12.28 3.02 25.10
CA LEU A 322 10.93 3.24 25.59
C LEU A 322 10.34 4.54 25.04
N GLN A 323 9.04 4.50 24.74
CA GLN A 323 8.27 5.72 24.51
C GLN A 323 7.66 6.24 25.81
N PHE A 324 7.70 7.56 26.00
CA PHE A 324 7.17 8.18 27.21
C PHE A 324 5.69 7.83 27.43
N ASN A 325 5.35 7.29 28.60
CA ASN A 325 3.99 6.85 28.98
C ASN A 325 3.32 5.86 28.01
N ASN A 326 4.09 5.11 27.22
CA ASN A 326 3.57 4.11 26.29
C ASN A 326 4.22 2.75 26.60
N PRO A 327 3.44 1.65 26.76
CA PRO A 327 4.01 0.31 26.93
C PRO A 327 4.73 -0.22 25.66
N ASP A 328 4.52 0.43 24.51
CA ASP A 328 5.25 0.14 23.28
C ASP A 328 6.73 0.52 23.41
N PHE A 329 7.59 -0.26 22.75
CA PHE A 329 9.02 -0.01 22.76
C PHE A 329 9.65 -0.39 21.42
N TYR A 330 10.84 0.16 21.19
CA TYR A 330 11.68 -0.20 20.07
C TYR A 330 12.86 -1.05 20.55
N ILE A 331 13.31 -1.93 19.66
CA ILE A 331 14.63 -2.54 19.74
C ILE A 331 15.48 -1.74 18.77
N ASP A 332 16.47 -1.03 19.29
CA ASP A 332 17.25 0.02 18.61
C ASP A 332 18.73 -0.28 18.74
N THR A 333 19.53 0.28 17.84
CA THR A 333 20.99 0.23 17.96
C THR A 333 21.42 1.03 19.20
N ASN A 334 22.38 0.52 19.96
CA ASN A 334 22.89 1.25 21.13
C ASN A 334 23.48 2.61 20.68
N ILE A 335 23.23 3.68 21.44
CA ILE A 335 23.63 5.03 21.04
C ILE A 335 25.16 5.20 20.89
N ASN A 336 25.91 4.40 21.66
CA ASN A 336 27.37 4.40 21.72
C ASN A 336 28.00 3.47 20.68
N GLU A 337 27.20 2.68 19.95
CA GLU A 337 27.70 1.81 18.91
C GLU A 337 28.13 2.62 17.68
N THR A 338 29.32 2.33 17.17
CA THR A 338 29.84 2.99 15.97
C THR A 338 29.29 2.31 14.72
N GLY A 339 28.39 2.95 13.98
CA GLY A 339 27.82 2.37 12.77
C GLY A 339 26.53 3.03 12.31
N ASN A 340 25.82 2.36 11.41
CA ASN A 340 24.49 2.79 10.96
C ASN A 340 23.48 2.60 12.08
N LYS A 341 22.97 3.70 12.64
CA LYS A 341 21.87 3.68 13.60
C LYS A 341 20.60 3.18 12.92
N SER A 342 19.92 2.21 13.53
CA SER A 342 18.72 1.60 12.98
C SER A 342 17.79 1.14 14.09
N ILE A 343 16.48 1.21 13.81
CA ILE A 343 15.49 0.55 14.65
C ILE A 343 15.40 -0.89 14.13
N HIS A 344 15.91 -1.84 14.90
CA HIS A 344 15.89 -3.25 14.57
C HIS A 344 14.45 -3.79 14.43
N ALA A 345 13.59 -3.47 15.39
CA ALA A 345 12.18 -3.87 15.39
C ALA A 345 11.32 -2.94 16.26
N LYS A 346 10.01 -2.91 16.01
CA LYS A 346 9.04 -2.17 16.83
C LYS A 346 8.10 -3.15 17.49
N ILE A 347 7.91 -3.02 18.80
CA ILE A 347 7.02 -3.88 19.58
C ILE A 347 5.87 -3.04 20.13
N LYS A 348 4.66 -3.37 19.70
CA LYS A 348 3.43 -2.84 20.29
C LYS A 348 2.95 -3.80 21.39
N VAL A 349 2.60 -3.25 22.54
CA VAL A 349 2.19 -4.03 23.71
C VAL A 349 0.76 -3.68 24.11
N VAL A 350 -0.11 -4.69 24.19
CA VAL A 350 -1.53 -4.51 24.54
C VAL A 350 -1.91 -5.39 25.72
N LYS A 351 -2.44 -4.80 26.79
CA LYS A 351 -2.96 -5.58 27.91
C LYS A 351 -4.23 -6.33 27.50
N ASN A 352 -4.27 -7.62 27.78
CA ASN A 352 -5.39 -8.51 27.49
C ASN A 352 -5.62 -9.46 28.67
N GLY A 353 -6.54 -9.08 29.56
CA GLY A 353 -6.79 -9.80 30.81
C GLY A 353 -5.53 -9.84 31.70
N ASP A 354 -5.13 -11.06 32.07
CA ASP A 354 -3.94 -11.33 32.89
C ASP A 354 -2.63 -11.40 32.08
N TYR A 355 -2.69 -11.15 30.77
CA TYR A 355 -1.56 -11.19 29.85
C TYR A 355 -1.34 -9.84 29.16
N PHE A 356 -0.14 -9.68 28.62
CA PHE A 356 0.23 -8.61 27.70
C PHE A 356 0.61 -9.21 26.36
N ASP A 357 -0.11 -8.83 25.32
CA ASP A 357 0.10 -9.26 23.94
C ASP A 357 1.18 -8.41 23.27
N PHE A 358 2.17 -9.07 22.67
CA PHE A 358 3.29 -8.45 22.00
C PHE A 358 3.12 -8.59 20.49
N PHE A 359 3.01 -7.47 19.81
CA PHE A 359 2.87 -7.39 18.37
C PHE A 359 4.14 -6.81 17.75
N TRP A 360 4.75 -7.57 16.85
CA TRP A 360 5.90 -7.15 16.08
C TRP A 360 5.50 -6.36 14.86
N ARG A 361 6.29 -5.34 14.56
CA ARG A 361 6.25 -4.57 13.32
C ARG A 361 7.67 -4.33 12.79
N PRO A 362 7.83 -4.19 11.47
CA PRO A 362 9.07 -3.82 10.84
C PRO A 362 9.80 -2.64 11.48
N GLY A 363 11.12 -2.82 11.61
CA GLY A 363 12.09 -1.79 11.99
C GLY A 363 12.21 -0.66 10.95
N TYR A 364 13.25 0.16 11.09
CA TYR A 364 13.58 1.24 10.16
C TYR A 364 15.09 1.40 10.03
N SER A 365 15.56 1.64 8.82
CA SER A 365 16.97 1.90 8.51
C SER A 365 17.11 3.04 7.50
N ASN A 366 18.35 3.48 7.27
CA ASN A 366 18.64 4.49 6.25
C ASN A 366 18.31 4.03 4.81
N SER A 367 18.32 2.71 4.55
CA SER A 367 18.01 2.17 3.22
C SER A 367 16.52 2.23 2.88
N ASP A 368 15.65 2.41 3.88
CA ASP A 368 14.20 2.51 3.69
C ASP A 368 13.79 3.65 2.76
N MET A 369 14.63 4.70 2.63
CA MET A 369 14.40 5.79 1.67
C MET A 369 14.42 5.31 0.21
N TYR A 370 15.08 4.17 -0.06
CA TYR A 370 15.18 3.58 -1.39
C TYR A 370 14.34 2.32 -1.51
N ASP A 371 14.36 1.47 -0.49
CA ASP A 371 13.64 0.20 -0.48
C ASP A 371 13.45 -0.30 0.96
N LYS A 372 12.19 -0.31 1.41
CA LYS A 372 11.81 -0.73 2.77
C LYS A 372 12.08 -2.20 3.06
N MET A 373 12.22 -3.03 2.03
CA MET A 373 12.45 -4.47 2.15
C MET A 373 13.94 -4.84 2.30
N LEU A 374 14.86 -3.87 2.24
CA LEU A 374 16.28 -4.12 2.47
C LEU A 374 16.61 -4.33 3.95
N ASP A 375 17.79 -4.86 4.21
CA ASP A 375 18.43 -4.94 5.53
C ASP A 375 17.70 -5.77 6.61
N PHE A 376 16.75 -6.63 6.24
CA PHE A 376 16.23 -7.70 7.11
C PHE A 376 17.23 -8.86 7.22
N ASP A 377 18.38 -8.58 7.82
CA ASP A 377 19.52 -9.49 7.97
C ASP A 377 19.77 -9.91 9.43
N ASN A 378 18.89 -9.48 10.35
CA ASN A 378 19.01 -9.67 11.81
C ASN A 378 20.21 -8.95 12.45
N VAL A 379 20.85 -8.05 11.72
CA VAL A 379 21.89 -7.13 12.18
C VAL A 379 21.33 -5.71 12.20
N ILE A 380 20.82 -5.23 11.06
CA ILE A 380 20.26 -3.88 10.90
C ILE A 380 18.75 -3.91 11.19
N LYS A 381 17.97 -4.73 10.48
CA LYS A 381 16.56 -4.98 10.79
C LYS A 381 16.38 -6.43 11.18
N TRP A 382 15.56 -6.65 12.19
CA TRP A 382 15.26 -7.98 12.67
C TRP A 382 13.97 -8.48 12.04
N THR A 383 13.97 -9.75 11.64
CA THR A 383 12.76 -10.44 11.19
C THR A 383 11.81 -10.70 12.38
N ALA A 384 10.56 -11.04 12.09
CA ALA A 384 9.59 -11.41 13.12
C ALA A 384 10.05 -12.63 13.91
N LEU A 385 10.54 -13.68 13.22
CA LEU A 385 11.06 -14.89 13.83
C LEU A 385 12.29 -14.64 14.70
N TYR A 386 13.25 -13.85 14.20
CA TYR A 386 14.44 -13.52 14.99
C TYR A 386 14.07 -12.72 16.24
N THR A 387 13.17 -11.75 16.11
CA THR A 387 12.69 -10.95 17.25
C THR A 387 11.97 -11.82 18.28
N TYR A 388 11.11 -12.74 17.83
CA TYR A 388 10.49 -13.75 18.70
C TYR A 388 11.54 -14.56 19.46
N ASN A 389 12.56 -15.06 18.75
CA ASN A 389 13.60 -15.86 19.38
C ASN A 389 14.37 -15.05 20.45
N LYS A 390 14.72 -13.80 20.15
CA LYS A 390 15.38 -12.91 21.10
C LYS A 390 14.54 -12.63 22.33
N LEU A 391 13.25 -12.37 22.17
CA LEU A 391 12.35 -12.15 23.31
C LEU A 391 12.25 -13.40 24.20
N VAL A 392 11.98 -14.56 23.60
CA VAL A 392 11.64 -15.80 24.33
C VAL A 392 12.86 -16.49 24.92
N TYR A 393 13.96 -16.58 24.17
CA TYR A 393 15.12 -17.38 24.58
C TYR A 393 16.21 -16.54 25.27
N ASP A 394 16.26 -15.23 25.03
CA ASP A 394 17.32 -14.37 25.55
C ASP A 394 16.76 -13.38 26.60
N PHE A 395 15.91 -12.44 26.17
CA PHE A 395 15.60 -11.26 26.97
C PHE A 395 14.67 -11.53 28.17
N ILE A 396 13.58 -12.27 27.99
CA ILE A 396 12.66 -12.59 29.09
C ILE A 396 13.37 -13.48 30.14
N PRO A 397 14.10 -14.54 29.76
CA PRO A 397 14.91 -15.30 30.70
C PRO A 397 15.95 -14.46 31.44
N ALA A 398 16.66 -13.56 30.74
CA ALA A 398 17.63 -12.65 31.35
C ALA A 398 16.98 -11.73 32.39
N ALA A 399 15.81 -11.17 32.09
CA ALA A 399 15.06 -10.33 33.01
C ALA A 399 14.70 -11.05 34.33
N LEU A 400 14.26 -12.31 34.24
CA LEU A 400 13.97 -13.14 35.42
C LEU A 400 15.23 -13.45 36.21
N GLN A 401 16.33 -13.77 35.52
CA GLN A 401 17.61 -14.11 36.12
C GLN A 401 18.21 -12.91 36.87
N GLU A 402 18.18 -11.71 36.29
CA GLU A 402 18.64 -10.47 36.91
C GLU A 402 17.81 -10.13 38.13
N ASN A 403 16.48 -10.17 38.01
CA ASN A 403 15.59 -9.89 39.13
C ASN A 403 15.80 -10.88 40.29
N TYR A 404 16.05 -12.17 39.98
CA TYR A 404 16.42 -13.16 40.98
C TYR A 404 17.73 -12.77 41.68
N ILE A 405 18.79 -12.46 40.94
CA ILE A 405 20.10 -12.09 41.50
C ILE A 405 20.03 -10.85 42.40
N ASN A 406 19.22 -9.86 42.01
CA ASN A 406 19.07 -8.60 42.74
C ASN A 406 18.29 -8.77 44.06
N ASN A 407 17.36 -9.74 44.14
CA ASN A 407 16.53 -9.97 45.32
C ASN A 407 17.04 -11.06 46.28
N ILE A 408 18.12 -11.78 45.96
CA ILE A 408 18.71 -12.74 46.91
C ILE A 408 19.54 -12.00 47.97
N SER A 409 19.19 -12.19 49.25
CA SER A 409 19.98 -11.68 50.37
C SER A 409 21.42 -12.23 50.36
N PHE A 410 22.39 -11.42 50.80
CA PHE A 410 23.81 -11.78 50.83
C PHE A 410 24.08 -13.15 51.50
N PHE A 411 23.35 -13.47 52.57
CA PHE A 411 23.45 -14.74 53.29
C PHE A 411 22.86 -15.95 52.53
N LYS A 412 21.84 -15.75 51.68
CA LYS A 412 21.33 -16.81 50.79
C LYS A 412 22.27 -17.08 49.62
N LYS A 413 22.97 -16.06 49.08
CA LYS A 413 23.97 -16.22 48.00
C LYS A 413 25.10 -17.18 48.39
N LEU A 414 25.52 -17.18 49.66
CA LEU A 414 26.56 -18.06 50.20
C LEU A 414 26.08 -19.51 50.43
N ARG A 415 24.79 -19.72 50.75
CA ARG A 415 24.25 -21.04 51.15
C ARG A 415 23.61 -21.82 49.99
N ASN A 416 23.14 -21.15 48.93
CA ASN A 416 22.36 -21.74 47.83
C ASN A 416 23.16 -22.16 46.57
N ARG A 417 24.45 -22.49 46.68
CA ARG A 417 25.22 -23.02 45.52
C ARG A 417 24.64 -24.31 44.91
N LYS A 418 23.70 -25.00 45.58
CA LYS A 418 23.11 -26.28 45.15
C LYS A 418 21.80 -26.18 44.33
N TYR A 419 21.12 -25.03 44.30
CA TYR A 419 19.87 -24.87 43.55
C TYR A 419 19.84 -23.51 42.85
N LYS A 420 20.51 -23.42 41.70
CA LYS A 420 20.38 -22.28 40.79
C LYS A 420 19.20 -22.60 39.87
N ILE A 421 18.07 -21.90 40.06
CA ILE A 421 16.99 -21.93 39.06
C ILE A 421 17.59 -21.34 37.78
N ILE A 422 17.51 -22.09 36.68
CA ILE A 422 17.90 -21.63 35.36
C ILE A 422 16.60 -21.24 34.67
N TYR A 423 16.40 -19.94 34.45
CA TYR A 423 15.30 -19.46 33.62
C TYR A 423 15.70 -19.67 32.16
N ASN A 424 14.92 -20.47 31.44
CA ASN A 424 15.04 -20.69 30.00
C ASN A 424 13.63 -20.73 29.39
N ALA A 425 13.53 -20.87 28.07
CA ALA A 425 12.23 -20.90 27.41
C ALA A 425 11.34 -22.06 27.87
N GLU A 426 11.89 -23.26 28.09
CA GLU A 426 11.14 -24.42 28.63
C GLU A 426 10.46 -24.07 29.96
N TYR A 427 11.20 -23.45 30.88
CA TYR A 427 10.64 -23.00 32.16
C TYR A 427 9.50 -21.98 31.97
N LEU A 428 9.61 -21.08 30.98
CA LEU A 428 8.55 -20.11 30.68
C LEU A 428 7.28 -20.78 30.16
N PHE A 429 7.43 -21.78 29.28
CA PHE A 429 6.29 -22.50 28.71
C PHE A 429 5.66 -23.45 29.72
N ASP A 430 6.44 -24.25 30.46
CA ASP A 430 5.95 -25.22 31.45
C ASP A 430 5.12 -24.56 32.56
N ASN A 431 5.41 -23.29 32.88
CA ASN A 431 4.71 -22.51 33.90
C ASN A 431 3.60 -21.60 33.34
N ASN A 432 3.27 -21.69 32.04
CA ASN A 432 2.29 -20.83 31.36
C ASN A 432 2.57 -19.33 31.52
N PHE A 433 3.85 -18.96 31.61
CA PHE A 433 4.28 -17.58 31.71
C PHE A 433 4.30 -16.88 30.35
N VAL A 434 4.57 -17.65 29.30
CA VAL A 434 4.55 -17.19 27.90
C VAL A 434 3.60 -18.08 27.10
N ILE A 435 2.72 -17.46 26.31
CA ILE A 435 1.97 -18.14 25.25
C ILE A 435 2.63 -17.74 23.93
N SER A 436 3.06 -18.73 23.14
CA SER A 436 3.60 -18.50 21.79
C SER A 436 2.48 -18.53 20.75
N TYR A 437 2.57 -17.64 19.76
CA TYR A 437 1.72 -17.68 18.56
C TYR A 437 2.51 -18.08 17.31
N LYS A 438 3.69 -18.67 17.49
CA LYS A 438 4.41 -19.30 16.39
C LYS A 438 3.66 -20.57 15.98
N ASN A 439 3.15 -20.60 14.76
CA ASN A 439 2.55 -21.79 14.15
C ASN A 439 3.62 -22.89 14.00
N GLU A 440 3.22 -24.15 14.12
CA GLU A 440 4.10 -25.32 13.92
C GLU A 440 4.37 -25.62 12.45
#